data_AF-A0A7J8PBU5-F1
#
_entry.id   AF-A0A7J8PBU5-F1
#
_cell.length_a   1.000
_cell.length_b   1.000
_cell.length_c   1.000
_cell.angle_alpha   90.00
_cell.angle_beta   90.00
_cell.angle_gamma   90.00
#
_symmetry.space_group_name_H-M   'P 1'
#
loop_
_entity.id
_entity.type
_entity.pdbx_description
1 polymer ?
#
loop_
_entity_poly.entity_id
_entity_poly.type
_entity_poly.pdbx_seq_one_letter_code
_entity_poly.pdbx_strand_id
1 'polypeptide(L)'
;MMIDSLNKKGFNAFAISVPSLDDLRTIFTISAPVFITMMAKVAFYALIIYFATNMGTYTVAAHQVMIQTYWMWTVWGEPLSQTAQSFMPELLYGINRNLSKARMLLKSLIIIGAILGLILGIVGTAVPWLFPNIFTADQKVIDEMHKVLAPYFISLAVTPAALSLEGTLLAGHDLKFVSLMMSGCFTLGAIVLLLVSSGGFGLPGCWYALIGFQWARFFLCLQRLLSPTGMLYSEESNDYKPEMLK
;
A
#
# COMPACT_ATOMS: atom_id res chain seq x y z
N MET A 1 -22.53 -15.94 -13.90
CA MET A 1 -22.70 -15.04 -12.73
C MET A 1 -22.47 -13.56 -13.06
N MET A 2 -21.28 -13.10 -13.47
CA MET A 2 -21.08 -11.70 -13.89
C MET A 2 -21.76 -11.38 -15.23
N ILE A 3 -21.58 -12.25 -16.23
CA ILE A 3 -22.21 -12.13 -17.56
C ILE A 3 -23.74 -12.10 -17.43
N ASP A 4 -24.33 -12.99 -16.63
CA ASP A 4 -25.77 -13.01 -16.38
C ASP A 4 -26.26 -11.73 -15.69
N SER A 5 -25.48 -11.18 -14.75
CA SER A 5 -25.81 -9.91 -14.09
C SER A 5 -25.74 -8.71 -15.03
N LEU A 6 -24.77 -8.69 -15.96
CA LEU A 6 -24.65 -7.67 -17.00
C LEU A 6 -25.82 -7.75 -17.97
N ASN A 7 -26.14 -8.95 -18.46
CA ASN A 7 -27.29 -9.20 -19.33
C ASN A 7 -28.61 -8.79 -18.65
N LYS A 8 -28.79 -9.10 -17.35
CA LYS A 8 -29.94 -8.68 -16.56
C LYS A 8 -30.04 -7.16 -16.37
N LYS A 9 -28.92 -6.44 -16.43
CA LYS A 9 -28.87 -4.97 -16.40
C LYS A 9 -29.01 -4.34 -17.79
N GLY A 10 -29.28 -5.13 -18.83
CA GLY A 10 -29.47 -4.65 -20.20
C GLY A 10 -28.19 -4.49 -21.02
N PHE A 11 -27.02 -4.85 -20.45
CA PHE A 11 -25.76 -4.83 -21.20
C PHE A 11 -25.60 -6.12 -22.01
N ASN A 12 -25.27 -6.00 -23.29
CA ASN A 12 -24.89 -7.16 -24.10
C ASN A 12 -23.44 -7.55 -23.77
N ALA A 13 -23.26 -8.54 -22.89
CA ALA A 13 -21.94 -8.96 -22.42
C ALA A 13 -20.98 -9.48 -23.52
N PHE A 14 -21.51 -9.81 -24.70
CA PHE A 14 -20.72 -10.28 -25.86
C PHE A 14 -20.58 -9.24 -26.97
N ALA A 15 -21.13 -8.03 -26.79
CA ALA A 15 -20.95 -6.97 -27.77
C ALA A 15 -19.53 -6.41 -27.70
N ILE A 16 -18.77 -6.62 -28.77
CA ILE A 16 -17.49 -5.95 -28.98
C ILE A 16 -17.80 -4.52 -29.45
N SER A 17 -17.53 -3.54 -28.60
CA SER A 17 -17.63 -2.12 -28.95
C SER A 17 -16.28 -1.43 -28.79
N VAL A 18 -16.01 -0.45 -29.64
CA VAL A 18 -14.84 0.42 -29.49
C VAL A 18 -15.20 1.48 -28.44
N PRO A 19 -14.38 1.67 -27.39
CA PRO A 19 -14.67 2.65 -26.35
C PRO A 19 -14.69 4.06 -26.93
N SER A 20 -15.67 4.86 -26.49
CA SER A 20 -15.74 6.27 -26.83
C SER A 20 -14.64 7.07 -26.14
N LEU A 21 -14.43 8.32 -26.57
CA LEU A 21 -13.49 9.22 -25.88
C LEU A 21 -13.90 9.49 -24.42
N ASP A 22 -15.20 9.48 -24.13
CA ASP A 22 -15.73 9.66 -22.77
C ASP A 22 -15.46 8.43 -21.89
N ASP A 23 -15.55 7.22 -22.45
CA ASP A 23 -15.15 5.99 -21.76
C ASP A 23 -13.66 6.00 -21.43
N LEU A 24 -12.82 6.40 -22.40
CA LEU A 24 -11.37 6.54 -22.20
C LEU A 24 -11.05 7.58 -21.13
N ARG A 25 -11.76 8.72 -21.11
CA ARG A 25 -11.60 9.74 -20.08
C ARG A 25 -11.99 9.23 -18.68
N THR A 26 -13.05 8.43 -18.60
CA THR A 26 -13.50 7.81 -17.34
C THR A 26 -12.47 6.82 -16.82
N ILE A 27 -11.96 5.94 -17.69
CA ILE A 27 -10.87 5.01 -17.36
C ILE A 27 -9.65 5.81 -16.87
N PHE A 28 -9.24 6.83 -17.61
CA PHE A 28 -8.07 7.64 -17.24
C PHE A 28 -8.24 8.33 -15.88
N THR A 29 -9.44 8.82 -15.56
CA THR A 29 -9.72 9.49 -14.27
C THR A 29 -9.54 8.54 -13.08
N ILE A 30 -9.82 7.25 -13.26
CA ILE A 30 -9.66 6.22 -12.22
C ILE A 30 -8.22 5.70 -12.21
N SER A 31 -7.64 5.42 -13.38
CA SER A 31 -6.33 4.80 -13.51
C SER A 31 -5.17 5.75 -13.20
N ALA A 32 -5.28 7.03 -13.55
CA ALA A 32 -4.16 7.98 -13.38
C ALA A 32 -3.75 8.16 -11.91
N PRO A 33 -4.67 8.36 -10.94
CA PRO A 33 -4.30 8.42 -9.53
C PRO A 33 -3.63 7.14 -9.02
N VAL A 34 -4.16 5.96 -9.41
CA VAL A 34 -3.60 4.66 -9.02
C VAL A 34 -2.20 4.47 -9.62
N PHE A 35 -2.01 4.88 -10.88
CA PHE A 35 -0.71 4.87 -11.54
C PHE A 35 0.30 5.74 -10.81
N ILE A 36 -0.08 6.98 -10.45
CA ILE A 36 0.77 7.89 -9.67
C ILE A 36 1.16 7.25 -8.34
N THR A 37 0.21 6.65 -7.62
CA THR A 37 0.47 5.95 -6.38
C THR A 37 1.49 4.82 -6.55
N MET A 38 1.35 4.00 -7.60
CA MET A 38 2.28 2.90 -7.85
C MET A 38 3.67 3.41 -8.25
N MET A 39 3.73 4.40 -9.14
CA MET A 39 4.99 5.01 -9.57
C MET A 39 5.74 5.66 -8.42
N ALA A 40 5.04 6.34 -7.50
CA ALA A 40 5.65 6.94 -6.31
C ALA A 40 6.27 5.88 -5.38
N LYS A 41 5.61 4.72 -5.20
CA LYS A 41 6.18 3.59 -4.43
C LYS A 41 7.43 3.04 -5.12
N VAL A 42 7.34 2.74 -6.41
CA VAL A 42 8.46 2.20 -7.21
C VAL A 42 9.64 3.16 -7.18
N ALA A 43 9.40 4.45 -7.39
CA ALA A 43 10.44 5.48 -7.35
C ALA A 43 11.10 5.59 -5.97
N PHE A 44 10.33 5.52 -4.88
CA PHE A 44 10.88 5.54 -3.52
C PHE A 44 11.83 4.35 -3.28
N TYR A 45 11.42 3.12 -3.62
CA TYR A 45 12.29 1.95 -3.47
C TYR A 45 13.51 1.99 -4.39
N ALA A 46 13.33 2.45 -5.63
CA ALA A 46 14.45 2.64 -6.56
C ALA A 46 15.48 3.63 -6.01
N LEU A 47 15.02 4.69 -5.34
CA LEU A 47 15.90 5.67 -4.72
C LEU A 47 16.68 5.10 -3.53
N ILE A 48 16.07 4.23 -2.72
CA ILE A 48 16.79 3.51 -1.66
C ILE A 48 17.91 2.66 -2.27
N ILE A 49 17.62 1.91 -3.33
CA ILE A 49 18.60 1.07 -4.02
C ILE A 49 19.75 1.93 -4.58
N TYR A 50 19.43 3.08 -5.18
CA TYR A 50 20.42 4.02 -5.68
C TYR A 50 21.40 4.47 -4.59
N PHE A 51 20.90 4.87 -3.42
CA PHE A 51 21.76 5.26 -2.30
C PHE A 51 22.56 4.10 -1.74
N ALA A 52 21.96 2.92 -1.58
CA ALA A 52 22.66 1.72 -1.12
C ALA A 52 23.80 1.32 -2.08
N THR A 53 23.59 1.48 -3.39
CA THR A 53 24.61 1.21 -4.43
C THR A 53 25.83 2.12 -4.27
N ASN A 54 25.62 3.39 -3.93
CA ASN A 54 26.69 4.36 -3.73
C ASN A 54 27.47 4.16 -2.42
N MET A 55 26.99 3.33 -1.50
CA MET A 55 27.63 3.07 -0.21
C MET A 55 28.65 1.91 -0.25
N GLY A 56 28.69 1.13 -1.33
CA GLY A 56 29.65 0.04 -1.53
C GLY A 56 29.00 -1.31 -1.83
N THR A 57 29.83 -2.26 -2.27
CA THR A 57 29.39 -3.57 -2.77
C THR A 57 28.75 -4.44 -1.69
N TYR A 58 29.33 -4.48 -0.48
CA TYR A 58 28.76 -5.23 0.65
C TYR A 58 27.41 -4.66 1.09
N THR A 59 27.30 -3.33 1.12
CA THR A 59 26.08 -2.63 1.52
C THR A 59 24.93 -2.86 0.55
N VAL A 60 25.17 -2.73 -0.75
CA VAL A 60 24.12 -3.00 -1.75
C VAL A 60 23.73 -4.47 -1.78
N ALA A 61 24.67 -5.40 -1.58
CA ALA A 61 24.37 -6.83 -1.49
C ALA A 61 23.45 -7.13 -0.29
N ALA A 62 23.75 -6.57 0.88
CA ALA A 62 22.92 -6.70 2.07
C ALA A 62 21.53 -6.08 1.86
N HIS A 63 21.48 -4.89 1.25
CA HIS A 63 20.21 -4.25 0.90
C HIS A 63 19.36 -5.13 -0.03
N GLN A 64 19.95 -5.74 -1.06
CA GLN A 64 19.23 -6.62 -1.99
C GLN A 64 18.63 -7.84 -1.28
N VAL A 65 19.37 -8.50 -0.40
CA VAL A 65 18.83 -9.62 0.39
C VAL A 65 17.65 -9.15 1.25
N MET A 66 17.84 -8.05 1.98
CA MET A 66 16.84 -7.55 2.92
C MET A 66 15.59 -7.00 2.20
N ILE A 67 15.71 -6.35 1.05
CA ILE A 67 14.54 -5.79 0.35
C ILE A 67 13.72 -6.87 -0.38
N GLN A 68 14.37 -7.91 -0.92
CA GLN A 68 13.66 -9.01 -1.59
C GLN A 68 12.90 -9.87 -0.58
N THR A 69 13.54 -10.18 0.56
CA THR A 69 12.86 -10.86 1.67
C THR A 69 11.71 -10.00 2.20
N TYR A 70 11.93 -8.70 2.36
CA TYR A 70 10.88 -7.75 2.77
C TYR A 70 9.66 -7.86 1.84
N TRP A 71 9.84 -7.73 0.51
CA TRP A 71 8.74 -7.80 -0.45
C TRP A 71 7.99 -9.14 -0.39
N MET A 72 8.72 -10.26 -0.29
CA MET A 72 8.13 -11.59 -0.13
C MET A 72 7.14 -11.66 1.05
N TRP A 73 7.50 -11.07 2.19
CA TRP A 73 6.61 -11.02 3.36
C TRP A 73 5.48 -10.02 3.20
N THR A 74 5.71 -8.87 2.56
CA THR A 74 4.66 -7.84 2.40
C THR A 74 3.46 -8.29 1.58
N VAL A 75 3.65 -9.22 0.63
CA VAL A 75 2.58 -9.78 -0.23
C VAL A 75 1.43 -10.35 0.59
N TRP A 76 1.70 -10.87 1.79
CA TRP A 76 0.69 -11.46 2.66
C TRP A 76 -0.33 -10.44 3.19
N GLY A 77 -0.03 -9.14 3.12
CA GLY A 77 -0.99 -8.08 3.46
C GLY A 77 -1.96 -7.73 2.33
N GLU A 78 -1.67 -8.11 1.08
CA GLU A 78 -2.49 -7.78 -0.09
C GLU A 78 -3.92 -8.36 -0.01
N PRO A 79 -4.15 -9.59 0.49
CA PRO A 79 -5.50 -10.10 0.68
C PRO A 79 -6.40 -9.21 1.56
N LEU A 80 -5.83 -8.46 2.52
CA LEU A 80 -6.59 -7.52 3.34
C LEU A 80 -7.04 -6.30 2.54
N SER A 81 -6.15 -5.77 1.69
CA SER A 81 -6.47 -4.70 0.73
C SER A 81 -7.57 -5.15 -0.23
N GLN A 82 -7.45 -6.36 -0.80
CA GLN A 82 -8.46 -6.90 -1.72
C GLN A 82 -9.79 -7.19 -1.04
N THR A 83 -9.78 -7.63 0.22
CA THR A 83 -10.99 -7.81 1.03
C THR A 83 -11.71 -6.46 1.20
N ALA A 84 -10.97 -5.39 1.50
CA ALA A 84 -11.55 -4.06 1.56
C ALA A 84 -12.17 -3.65 0.21
N GLN A 85 -11.43 -3.80 -0.89
CA GLN A 85 -11.89 -3.44 -2.24
C GLN A 85 -13.08 -4.27 -2.72
N SER A 86 -13.24 -5.50 -2.23
CA SER A 86 -14.35 -6.37 -2.63
C SER A 86 -15.63 -6.11 -1.85
N PHE A 87 -15.54 -5.88 -0.53
CA PHE A 87 -16.72 -5.78 0.35
C PHE A 87 -17.12 -4.35 0.70
N MET A 88 -16.17 -3.42 0.79
CA MET A 88 -16.46 -2.04 1.21
C MET A 88 -17.36 -1.28 0.24
N PRO A 89 -17.26 -1.42 -1.11
CA PRO A 89 -18.10 -0.65 -2.03
C PRO A 89 -19.60 -0.92 -1.86
N GLU A 90 -20.01 -2.18 -1.65
CA GLU A 90 -21.42 -2.53 -1.40
C GLU A 90 -21.93 -1.92 -0.07
N LEU A 91 -21.07 -1.86 0.96
CA LEU A 91 -21.44 -1.30 2.25
C LEU A 91 -21.51 0.24 2.23
N LEU A 92 -20.74 0.89 1.37
CA LEU A 92 -20.69 2.36 1.24
C LEU A 92 -21.72 2.91 0.25
N TYR A 93 -21.84 2.30 -0.93
CA TYR A 93 -22.58 2.82 -2.09
C TYR A 93 -23.63 1.84 -2.64
N GLY A 94 -23.67 0.61 -2.11
CA GLY A 94 -24.59 -0.43 -2.58
C GLY A 94 -26.04 -0.22 -2.13
N ILE A 95 -26.93 -1.04 -2.68
CA ILE A 95 -28.37 -1.01 -2.35
C ILE A 95 -28.58 -1.32 -0.87
N ASN A 96 -27.74 -2.20 -0.30
CA ASN A 96 -27.75 -2.56 1.12
C ASN A 96 -26.74 -1.73 1.96
N ARG A 97 -26.60 -0.43 1.65
CA ARG A 97 -25.68 0.50 2.33
C ARG A 97 -25.78 0.35 3.85
N ASN A 98 -24.66 0.11 4.50
CA ASN A 98 -24.59 -0.06 5.95
C ASN A 98 -23.25 0.42 6.50
N LEU A 99 -23.20 1.70 6.90
CA LEU A 99 -21.99 2.34 7.43
C LEU A 99 -21.53 1.75 8.77
N SER A 100 -22.45 1.15 9.55
CA SER A 100 -22.06 0.43 10.78
C SER A 100 -21.21 -0.80 10.43
N LYS A 101 -21.68 -1.61 9.47
CA LYS A 101 -20.92 -2.76 8.96
C LYS A 101 -19.62 -2.35 8.26
N ALA A 102 -19.62 -1.24 7.52
CA ALA A 102 -18.40 -0.71 6.90
C ALA A 102 -17.32 -0.37 7.95
N ARG A 103 -17.71 0.31 9.04
CA ARG A 103 -16.82 0.62 10.17
C ARG A 103 -16.35 -0.64 10.91
N MET A 104 -17.23 -1.62 11.11
CA MET A 104 -16.83 -2.91 11.68
C MET A 104 -15.84 -3.64 10.79
N LEU A 105 -16.05 -3.66 9.47
CA LEU A 105 -15.13 -4.26 8.51
C LEU A 105 -13.76 -3.57 8.56
N LEU A 106 -13.71 -2.24 8.53
CA LEU A 106 -12.46 -1.49 8.67
C LEU A 106 -11.74 -1.85 9.99
N LYS A 107 -12.46 -1.85 11.12
CA LYS A 107 -11.89 -2.20 12.43
C LYS A 107 -11.30 -3.63 12.41
N SER A 108 -12.02 -4.60 11.86
CA SER A 108 -11.54 -5.97 11.73
C SER A 108 -10.30 -6.05 10.84
N LEU A 109 -10.28 -5.36 9.70
CA LEU A 109 -9.14 -5.32 8.78
C LEU A 109 -7.89 -4.72 9.42
N ILE A 110 -8.04 -3.67 10.24
CA ILE A 110 -6.92 -3.07 10.98
C ILE A 110 -6.39 -4.04 12.04
N ILE A 111 -7.27 -4.68 12.82
CA ILE A 111 -6.87 -5.62 13.88
C ILE A 111 -6.17 -6.84 13.26
N ILE A 112 -6.76 -7.45 12.23
CA ILE A 112 -6.16 -8.58 11.52
C ILE A 112 -4.83 -8.15 10.88
N GLY A 113 -4.78 -6.96 10.27
CA GLY A 113 -3.56 -6.40 9.71
C GLY A 113 -2.45 -6.19 10.74
N ALA A 114 -2.78 -5.72 11.94
CA ALA A 114 -1.81 -5.54 13.02
C ALA A 114 -1.29 -6.89 13.56
N ILE A 115 -2.17 -7.87 13.75
CA ILE A 115 -1.78 -9.22 14.20
C ILE A 115 -0.90 -9.89 13.14
N LEU A 116 -1.34 -9.88 11.88
CA LEU A 116 -0.61 -10.45 10.76
C LEU A 116 0.74 -9.75 10.58
N GLY A 117 0.76 -8.41 10.65
CA GLY A 117 1.98 -7.61 10.58
C GLY A 117 2.96 -7.99 11.67
N LEU A 118 2.52 -8.14 12.92
CA LEU A 118 3.39 -8.58 14.01
C LEU A 118 3.96 -9.98 13.76
N ILE A 119 3.13 -10.92 13.34
CA ILE A 119 3.58 -12.29 13.02
C ILE A 119 4.62 -12.27 11.89
N LEU A 120 4.33 -11.59 10.79
CA LEU A 120 5.24 -11.47 9.65
C LEU A 120 6.53 -10.72 10.03
N GLY A 121 6.42 -9.70 10.86
CA GLY A 121 7.57 -8.99 11.44
C GLY A 121 8.47 -9.93 12.21
N ILE A 122 7.92 -10.69 13.16
CA ILE A 122 8.67 -11.63 14.01
C ILE A 122 9.32 -12.72 13.16
N VAL A 123 8.50 -13.46 12.39
CA VAL A 123 8.97 -14.60 11.59
C VAL A 123 9.93 -14.13 10.49
N GLY A 124 9.56 -13.06 9.78
CA GLY A 124 10.34 -12.52 8.68
C GLY A 124 11.66 -11.90 9.10
N THR A 125 11.80 -11.43 10.34
CA THR A 125 13.08 -10.93 10.90
C THR A 125 13.90 -12.07 11.50
N ALA A 126 13.26 -13.10 12.06
CA ALA A 126 13.95 -14.25 12.64
C ALA A 126 14.79 -15.02 11.60
N VAL A 127 14.33 -15.12 10.35
CA VAL A 127 15.07 -15.82 9.28
C VAL A 127 16.42 -15.15 8.96
N PRO A 128 16.51 -13.87 8.56
CA PRO A 128 17.80 -13.21 8.31
C PRO A 128 18.64 -13.02 9.58
N TRP A 129 18.02 -13.03 10.77
CA TRP A 129 18.76 -12.95 12.03
C TRP A 129 19.45 -14.28 12.40
N LEU A 130 18.70 -15.38 12.43
CA LEU A 130 19.19 -16.69 12.92
C LEU A 130 19.83 -17.55 11.82
N PHE A 131 19.38 -17.39 10.57
CA PHE A 131 19.84 -18.19 9.44
C PHE A 131 20.29 -17.34 8.24
N PRO A 132 21.19 -16.33 8.43
CA PRO A 132 21.64 -15.47 7.33
C PRO A 132 22.38 -16.23 6.21
N ASN A 133 23.01 -17.36 6.56
CA ASN A 133 23.74 -18.22 5.63
C ASN A 133 22.89 -18.84 4.53
N ILE A 134 21.54 -18.82 4.65
CA ILE A 134 20.63 -19.23 3.58
C ILE A 134 20.71 -18.28 2.39
N PHE A 135 20.99 -17.00 2.64
CA PHE A 135 21.01 -15.95 1.61
C PHE A 135 22.41 -15.66 1.08
N THR A 136 23.43 -15.70 1.93
CA THR A 136 24.82 -15.40 1.55
C THR A 136 25.80 -16.07 2.50
N ALA A 137 26.96 -16.48 1.96
CA ALA A 137 28.08 -17.00 2.76
C ALA A 137 29.10 -15.91 3.14
N ASP A 138 28.95 -14.67 2.64
CA ASP A 138 29.88 -13.58 2.94
C ASP A 138 29.52 -12.87 4.25
N GLN A 139 30.39 -13.04 5.26
CA GLN A 139 30.19 -12.48 6.59
C GLN A 139 30.04 -10.95 6.59
N LYS A 140 30.73 -10.23 5.70
CA LYS A 140 30.63 -8.76 5.65
C LYS A 140 29.24 -8.31 5.21
N VAL A 141 28.59 -9.10 4.33
CA VAL A 141 27.21 -8.85 3.90
C VAL A 141 26.24 -9.15 5.05
N ILE A 142 26.48 -10.24 5.79
CA ILE A 142 25.67 -10.60 6.97
C ILE A 142 25.73 -9.50 8.03
N ASP A 143 26.91 -8.96 8.31
CA ASP A 143 27.08 -7.88 9.28
C ASP A 143 26.29 -6.62 8.88
N GLU A 144 26.25 -6.28 7.59
CA GLU A 144 25.41 -5.18 7.07
C GLU A 144 23.91 -5.49 7.14
N MET A 145 23.49 -6.74 6.89
CA MET A 145 22.10 -7.17 7.05
C MET A 145 21.63 -7.03 8.50
N HIS A 146 22.48 -7.39 9.46
CA HIS A 146 22.13 -7.33 10.89
C HIS A 146 21.92 -5.91 11.40
N LYS A 147 22.60 -4.92 10.82
CA LYS A 147 22.39 -3.49 11.15
C LYS A 147 20.99 -2.98 10.82
N VAL A 148 20.27 -3.65 9.91
CA VAL A 148 18.95 -3.21 9.44
C VAL A 148 17.79 -4.08 9.92
N LEU A 149 18.02 -5.06 10.79
CA LEU A 149 16.96 -5.94 11.30
C LEU A 149 15.87 -5.18 12.07
N ALA A 150 16.26 -4.23 12.93
CA ALA A 150 15.30 -3.43 13.68
C ALA A 150 14.40 -2.58 12.77
N PRO A 151 14.93 -1.76 11.84
CA PRO A 151 14.07 -1.00 10.95
C PRO A 151 13.28 -1.88 9.96
N TYR A 152 13.81 -3.03 9.56
CA TYR A 152 13.09 -4.04 8.80
C TYR A 152 11.85 -4.55 9.55
N PHE A 153 12.00 -4.95 10.82
CA PHE A 153 10.90 -5.42 11.67
C PHE A 153 9.79 -4.37 11.80
N ILE A 154 10.17 -3.14 12.17
CA ILE A 154 9.23 -2.03 12.41
C ILE A 154 8.45 -1.68 11.14
N SER A 155 9.12 -1.68 9.99
CA SER A 155 8.52 -1.43 8.69
C SER A 155 7.58 -2.56 8.27
N LEU A 156 7.98 -3.82 8.47
CA LEU A 156 7.18 -4.97 8.10
C LEU A 156 5.92 -5.10 8.98
N ALA A 157 6.05 -4.81 10.28
CA ALA A 157 4.95 -4.93 11.24
C ALA A 157 3.75 -4.03 10.94
N VAL A 158 3.98 -2.82 10.42
CA VAL A 158 2.89 -1.89 10.08
C VAL A 158 2.29 -2.16 8.70
N THR A 159 3.02 -2.84 7.82
CA THR A 159 2.70 -2.91 6.38
C THR A 159 1.33 -3.52 6.08
N PRO A 160 0.92 -4.68 6.65
CA PRO A 160 -0.39 -5.26 6.35
C PRO A 160 -1.56 -4.38 6.79
N ALA A 161 -1.42 -3.68 7.93
CA ALA A 161 -2.42 -2.71 8.38
C ALA A 161 -2.46 -1.48 7.45
N ALA A 162 -1.31 -0.96 7.02
CA ALA A 162 -1.25 0.13 6.05
C ALA A 162 -1.92 -0.24 4.71
N LEU A 163 -1.67 -1.46 4.21
CA LEU A 163 -2.30 -1.98 2.98
C LEU A 163 -3.82 -2.11 3.12
N SER A 164 -4.32 -2.52 4.29
CA SER A 164 -5.77 -2.62 4.49
C SER A 164 -6.47 -1.26 4.53
N LEU A 165 -5.81 -0.23 5.09
CA LEU A 165 -6.28 1.15 5.04
C LEU A 165 -6.26 1.72 3.61
N GLU A 166 -5.17 1.52 2.88
CA GLU A 166 -5.06 1.95 1.48
C GLU A 166 -6.12 1.28 0.61
N GLY A 167 -6.28 -0.04 0.73
CA GLY A 167 -7.33 -0.79 0.02
C GLY A 167 -8.73 -0.29 0.36
N THR A 168 -8.97 0.11 1.62
CA THR A 168 -10.24 0.71 2.02
C THR A 168 -10.48 2.06 1.34
N LEU A 169 -9.48 2.94 1.27
CA LEU A 169 -9.58 4.22 0.56
C LEU A 169 -9.78 4.06 -0.95
N LEU A 170 -9.11 3.08 -1.56
CA LEU A 170 -9.32 2.71 -2.96
C LEU A 170 -10.76 2.24 -3.19
N ALA A 171 -11.29 1.41 -2.29
CA ALA A 171 -12.67 0.93 -2.33
C ALA A 171 -13.71 2.05 -2.20
N GLY A 172 -13.36 3.09 -1.44
CA GLY A 172 -14.16 4.31 -1.26
C GLY A 172 -13.99 5.35 -2.37
N HIS A 173 -13.28 5.02 -3.46
CA HIS A 173 -13.01 5.94 -4.58
C HIS A 173 -12.31 7.26 -4.17
N ASP A 174 -11.62 7.32 -3.02
CA ASP A 174 -10.86 8.51 -2.60
C ASP A 174 -9.47 8.55 -3.27
N LEU A 175 -9.47 8.34 -4.59
CA LEU A 175 -8.27 8.11 -5.40
C LEU A 175 -7.37 9.36 -5.44
N LYS A 176 -7.98 10.55 -5.47
CA LYS A 176 -7.24 11.82 -5.46
C LYS A 176 -6.43 11.97 -4.18
N PHE A 177 -7.04 11.73 -3.01
CA PHE A 177 -6.33 11.77 -1.73
C PHE A 177 -5.18 10.77 -1.71
N VAL A 178 -5.43 9.52 -2.11
CA VAL A 178 -4.40 8.46 -2.11
C VAL A 178 -3.21 8.83 -3.01
N SER A 179 -3.46 9.38 -4.20
CA SER A 179 -2.40 9.80 -5.11
C SER A 179 -1.59 11.00 -4.59
N LEU A 180 -2.25 12.01 -4.02
CA LEU A 180 -1.60 13.18 -3.43
C LEU A 180 -0.78 12.81 -2.19
N MET A 181 -1.36 12.01 -1.30
CA MET A 181 -0.67 11.50 -0.12
C MET A 181 0.58 10.72 -0.52
N MET A 182 0.49 9.84 -1.52
CA MET A 182 1.64 9.02 -1.93
C MET A 182 2.73 9.86 -2.57
N SER A 183 2.36 10.85 -3.37
CA SER A 183 3.31 11.81 -3.96
C SER A 183 4.01 12.64 -2.87
N GLY A 184 3.27 13.07 -1.83
CA GLY A 184 3.82 13.75 -0.67
C GLY A 184 4.78 12.87 0.13
N CYS A 185 4.39 11.64 0.44
CA CYS A 185 5.24 10.65 1.11
C CYS A 185 6.52 10.36 0.31
N PHE A 186 6.41 10.22 -1.02
CA PHE A 186 7.58 10.04 -1.89
C PHE A 186 8.49 11.26 -1.87
N THR A 187 7.95 12.47 -2.04
CA THR A 187 8.75 13.70 -2.08
C THR A 187 9.48 13.93 -0.75
N LEU A 188 8.77 13.83 0.38
CA LEU A 188 9.37 13.97 1.70
C LEU A 188 10.36 12.84 1.98
N GLY A 189 10.01 11.60 1.63
CA GLY A 189 10.89 10.44 1.76
C GLY A 189 12.17 10.59 0.94
N ALA A 190 12.10 11.14 -0.27
CA ALA A 190 13.25 11.40 -1.12
C ALA A 190 14.18 12.46 -0.51
N ILE A 191 13.62 13.54 0.06
CA ILE A 191 14.39 14.56 0.79
C ILE A 191 15.08 13.93 2.00
N VAL A 192 14.36 13.12 2.80
CA VAL A 192 14.94 12.42 3.95
C VAL A 192 16.07 11.49 3.52
N LEU A 193 15.87 10.70 2.47
CA LEU A 193 16.91 9.82 1.93
C LEU A 193 18.15 10.60 1.47
N LEU A 194 17.96 11.72 0.78
CA LEU A 194 19.06 12.61 0.38
C LEU A 194 19.85 13.09 1.60
N LEU A 195 19.17 13.64 2.61
CA LEU A 195 19.80 14.13 3.83
C LEU A 195 20.56 13.03 4.58
N VAL A 196 19.92 11.88 4.75
CA VAL A 196 20.51 10.75 5.47
C VAL A 196 21.70 10.15 4.71
N SER A 197 21.65 10.12 3.38
CA SER A 197 22.79 9.69 2.55
C SER A 197 23.96 10.66 2.66
N SER A 198 23.71 11.96 2.73
CA SER A 198 24.75 12.99 2.88
C SER A 198 25.37 13.03 4.28
N GLY A 199 24.61 12.62 5.31
CA GLY A 199 25.03 12.65 6.72
C GLY A 199 25.84 11.43 7.17
N GLY A 200 26.15 10.47 6.28
CA GLY A 200 26.98 9.32 6.60
C GLY A 200 26.31 8.25 7.49
N PHE A 201 24.97 8.26 7.60
CA PHE A 201 24.21 7.29 8.41
C PHE A 201 24.17 5.87 7.81
N GLY A 202 24.76 5.68 6.62
CA GLY A 202 24.88 4.39 5.94
C GLY A 202 23.53 3.74 5.61
N LEU A 203 23.56 2.42 5.49
CA LEU A 203 22.38 1.62 5.16
C LEU A 203 21.24 1.72 6.18
N PRO A 204 21.49 1.70 7.50
CA PRO A 204 20.43 1.84 8.50
C PRO A 204 19.61 3.12 8.30
N GLY A 205 20.27 4.22 7.96
CA GLY A 205 19.59 5.47 7.64
C GLY A 205 18.55 5.33 6.54
N CYS A 206 18.87 4.62 5.44
CA CYS A 206 17.93 4.38 4.36
C CYS A 206 16.71 3.54 4.81
N TRP A 207 16.94 2.57 5.70
CA TRP A 207 15.87 1.75 6.27
C TRP A 207 15.01 2.51 7.29
N TYR A 208 15.58 3.45 8.03
CA TYR A 208 14.79 4.36 8.87
C TYR A 208 13.93 5.32 8.04
N ALA A 209 14.42 5.76 6.88
CA ALA A 209 13.59 6.49 5.92
C ALA A 209 12.42 5.63 5.41
N LEU A 210 12.64 4.32 5.18
CA LEU A 210 11.57 3.39 4.84
C LEU A 210 10.54 3.23 5.97
N ILE A 211 10.96 3.17 7.24
CA ILE A 211 10.02 3.22 8.38
C ILE A 211 9.16 4.47 8.28
N GLY A 212 9.79 5.64 8.13
CA GLY A 212 9.08 6.91 8.01
C GLY A 212 8.05 6.88 6.88
N PHE A 213 8.43 6.35 5.72
CA PHE A 213 7.53 6.18 4.58
C PHE A 213 6.32 5.27 4.90
N GLN A 214 6.54 4.09 5.49
CA GLN A 214 5.43 3.17 5.81
C GLN A 214 4.50 3.70 6.90
N TRP A 215 5.07 4.28 7.95
CA TRP A 215 4.29 4.80 9.07
C TRP A 215 3.55 6.09 8.71
N ALA A 216 4.15 6.98 7.90
CA ALA A 216 3.44 8.14 7.38
C ALA A 216 2.21 7.71 6.56
N ARG A 217 2.37 6.72 5.68
CA ARG A 217 1.25 6.15 4.91
C ARG A 217 0.16 5.59 5.82
N PHE A 218 0.55 4.80 6.83
CA PHE A 218 -0.39 4.26 7.81
C PHE A 218 -1.18 5.37 8.51
N PHE A 219 -0.50 6.35 9.10
CA PHE A 219 -1.16 7.41 9.87
C PHE A 219 -2.02 8.33 9.00
N LEU A 220 -1.55 8.70 7.81
CA LEU A 220 -2.32 9.56 6.90
C LEU A 220 -3.58 8.84 6.40
N CYS A 221 -3.48 7.55 6.06
CA CYS A 221 -4.66 6.77 5.67
C CYS A 221 -5.63 6.58 6.85
N LEU A 222 -5.10 6.30 8.03
CA LEU A 222 -5.91 6.13 9.25
C LEU A 222 -6.64 7.43 9.60
N GLN A 223 -5.93 8.57 9.59
CA GLN A 223 -6.50 9.88 9.84
C GLN A 223 -7.59 10.23 8.83
N ARG A 224 -7.40 9.93 7.55
CA ARG A 224 -8.40 10.16 6.52
C ARG A 224 -9.66 9.34 6.74
N LEU A 225 -9.51 8.06 7.10
CA LEU A 225 -10.62 7.15 7.33
C LEU A 225 -11.39 7.42 8.63
N LEU A 226 -10.70 7.91 9.67
CA LEU A 226 -11.32 8.29 10.94
C LEU A 226 -11.85 9.73 10.96
N SER A 227 -11.56 10.54 9.94
CA SER A 227 -12.03 11.91 9.86
C SER A 227 -13.57 11.96 9.88
N PRO A 228 -14.21 12.89 10.62
CA PRO A 228 -15.66 13.07 10.61
C PRO A 228 -16.24 13.38 9.23
N THR A 229 -15.42 13.97 8.35
CA THR A 229 -15.76 14.25 6.94
C THR A 229 -15.42 13.08 6.00
N GLY A 230 -14.90 11.98 6.54
CA GLY A 230 -14.49 10.80 5.79
C GLY A 230 -15.68 9.98 5.29
N MET A 231 -15.44 9.14 4.28
CA MET A 231 -16.47 8.32 3.62
C MET A 231 -17.26 7.40 4.55
N LEU A 232 -16.73 7.10 5.74
CA LEU A 232 -17.35 6.22 6.74
C LEU A 232 -18.28 6.96 7.71
N TYR A 233 -18.20 8.30 7.76
CA TYR A 233 -18.88 9.14 8.74
C TYR A 233 -19.70 10.27 8.10
N SER A 234 -19.48 10.58 6.81
CA SER A 234 -20.36 11.47 6.07
C SER A 234 -21.76 10.84 5.92
N GLU A 235 -22.71 11.36 6.69
CA GLU A 235 -24.14 11.08 6.56
C GLU A 235 -24.79 11.88 5.43
N GLU A 236 -24.04 12.60 4.58
CA GLU A 236 -24.65 13.44 3.55
C GLU A 236 -25.56 12.63 2.62
N SER A 237 -26.86 12.82 2.89
CA SER A 237 -28.01 12.67 2.04
C SER A 237 -27.85 13.55 0.80
N ASN A 238 -27.80 12.95 -0.38
CA ASN A 238 -28.66 13.32 -1.52
C ASN A 238 -28.28 12.55 -2.79
N ASP A 239 -29.31 12.00 -3.45
CA ASP A 239 -29.44 11.88 -4.91
C ASP A 239 -28.24 11.36 -5.70
N TYR A 240 -27.82 10.11 -5.46
CA TYR A 240 -27.41 9.31 -6.62
C TYR A 240 -28.69 8.76 -7.26
N LYS A 241 -29.38 9.61 -8.03
CA LYS A 241 -30.25 9.09 -9.10
C LYS A 241 -29.31 8.25 -9.97
N PRO A 242 -29.55 6.94 -10.14
CA PRO A 242 -28.93 6.26 -11.26
C PRO A 242 -29.47 6.99 -12.49
N GLU A 243 -28.64 7.84 -13.11
CA GLU A 243 -28.88 8.18 -14.49
C GLU A 243 -28.95 6.84 -15.20
N MET A 244 -30.17 6.49 -15.61
CA MET A 244 -30.38 5.46 -16.60
C MET A 244 -29.56 5.92 -17.81
N LEU A 245 -28.37 5.35 -17.93
CA LEU A 245 -27.68 5.25 -19.20
C LEU A 245 -28.68 4.56 -20.13
N LYS A 246 -29.31 5.39 -20.97
CA LYS A 246 -30.16 4.96 -22.08
C LYS A 246 -29.37 4.11 -23.05
#